data_AF-A0A7S1CHQ6-F1
#
_entry.id   AF-A0A7S1CHQ6-F1
#
_cell.length_a   1.000
_cell.length_b   1.000
_cell.length_c   1.000
_cell.angle_alpha   90.00
_cell.angle_beta   90.00
_cell.angle_gamma   90.00
#
_symmetry.space_group_name_H-M   'P 1'
#
loop_
_entity.id
_entity.type
_entity.pdbx_description
1 polymer ?
#
loop_
_entity_poly.entity_id
_entity_poly.type
_entity_poly.pdbx_seq_one_letter_code
_entity_poly.pdbx_strand_id
1 'polypeptide(L)'
;DDFMLYFITRLPNPHFSPELQAKTAVVDFTVTMKGLEEQLLGVVIGKEQKALEELLNQVLEEVNANTKSLLQLDAELLERLTSNTGNLLDDAELITVLANTK
;
A
#
# COMPACT_ATOMS: atom_id res chain seq x y z
N ASP A 1 -2.72 -11.15 25.21
CA ASP A 1 -3.32 -11.91 24.11
C ASP A 1 -2.78 -11.47 22.74
N ASP A 2 -1.47 -11.63 22.51
CA ASP A 2 -0.82 -11.28 21.21
C ASP A 2 -0.06 -12.47 20.60
N PHE A 3 -0.53 -13.70 20.84
CA PHE A 3 0.10 -14.87 20.22
C PHE A 3 -0.38 -15.04 18.78
N MET A 4 0.58 -15.04 17.85
CA MET A 4 0.38 -15.33 16.43
C MET A 4 1.15 -16.58 16.03
N LEU A 5 0.54 -17.44 15.21
CA LEU A 5 1.15 -18.67 14.70
C LEU A 5 1.03 -18.73 13.17
N TYR A 6 2.15 -19.02 12.51
CA TYR A 6 2.24 -19.15 11.06
C TYR A 6 2.79 -20.52 10.70
N PHE A 7 2.20 -21.13 9.68
CA PHE A 7 2.68 -22.38 9.08
C PHE A 7 3.20 -22.09 7.68
N ILE A 8 4.39 -22.60 7.36
CA ILE A 8 5.02 -22.42 6.05
C ILE A 8 5.33 -23.77 5.42
N THR A 9 5.18 -23.86 4.10
CA THR A 9 5.54 -25.03 3.31
C THR A 9 6.16 -24.58 1.99
N ARG A 10 7.15 -25.36 1.52
CA ARG A 10 7.80 -25.16 0.21
C ARG A 10 7.18 -26.04 -0.88
N LEU A 11 6.19 -26.85 -0.55
CA LEU A 11 5.50 -27.67 -1.53
C LEU A 11 4.62 -26.75 -2.40
N PRO A 12 4.69 -26.84 -3.73
CA PRO A 12 3.93 -25.95 -4.63
C PRO A 12 2.43 -26.26 -4.66
N ASN A 13 2.03 -27.49 -4.31
CA ASN A 13 0.62 -27.88 -4.20
C ASN A 13 0.42 -28.88 -3.05
N PRO A 14 0.46 -28.40 -1.79
CA PRO A 14 0.28 -29.26 -0.62
C PRO A 14 -1.20 -29.64 -0.49
N HIS A 15 -1.48 -30.94 -0.40
CA HIS A 15 -2.82 -31.42 -0.10
C HIS A 15 -3.07 -31.35 1.42
N PHE A 16 -3.91 -30.41 1.82
CA PHE A 16 -4.37 -30.28 3.20
C PHE A 16 -5.71 -30.99 3.41
N SER A 17 -5.94 -31.54 4.60
CA SER A 17 -7.23 -32.10 4.94
C SER A 17 -8.31 -31.01 4.97
N PRO A 18 -9.59 -31.34 4.72
CA PRO A 18 -10.68 -30.35 4.79
C PRO A 18 -10.76 -29.63 6.14
N GLU A 19 -10.43 -30.33 7.22
CA GLU A 19 -10.39 -29.75 8.57
C GLU A 19 -9.34 -28.63 8.68
N LEU A 20 -8.15 -28.84 8.11
CA LEU A 20 -7.08 -27.85 8.16
C LEU A 20 -7.40 -26.66 7.26
N GLN A 21 -7.97 -26.90 6.07
CA GLN A 21 -8.42 -25.84 5.16
C GLN A 21 -9.53 -24.98 5.76
N ALA A 22 -10.41 -25.56 6.57
CA ALA A 22 -11.47 -24.81 7.26
C ALA A 22 -10.94 -23.94 8.42
N LYS A 23 -9.81 -24.34 9.03
CA LYS A 23 -9.23 -23.68 10.22
C LYS A 23 -8.13 -22.68 9.90
N THR A 24 -7.58 -22.71 8.69
CA THR A 24 -6.43 -21.90 8.29
C THR A 24 -6.72 -21.11 7.01
N ALA A 25 -6.15 -19.92 6.91
CA ALA A 25 -6.10 -19.18 5.66
C ALA A 25 -4.84 -19.56 4.89
N VAL A 26 -5.01 -20.13 3.69
CA VAL A 26 -3.89 -20.47 2.80
C VAL A 26 -3.53 -19.24 1.98
N VAL A 27 -2.25 -18.86 2.01
CA VAL A 27 -1.69 -17.79 1.18
C VAL A 27 -0.75 -18.43 0.15
N ASP A 28 -1.06 -18.25 -1.12
CA ASP A 28 -0.26 -18.79 -2.23
C ASP A 28 0.81 -17.79 -2.67
N PHE A 29 2.08 -18.17 -2.52
CA PHE A 29 3.25 -17.39 -2.93
C PHE A 29 3.85 -17.90 -4.24
N THR A 30 3.12 -18.69 -5.02
CA THR A 30 3.59 -19.20 -6.31
C THR A 30 3.87 -18.04 -7.26
N VAL A 31 5.09 -18.03 -7.81
CA VAL A 31 5.49 -17.05 -8.82
C VAL A 31 4.70 -17.29 -10.10
N THR A 32 3.98 -16.27 -10.54
CA THR A 32 3.29 -16.31 -11.84
C THR A 32 4.27 -16.00 -12.97
N MET A 33 4.04 -16.54 -14.17
CA MET A 33 4.91 -16.26 -15.33
C MET A 33 5.06 -14.76 -15.60
N LYS A 34 3.96 -14.01 -15.49
CA LYS A 34 3.96 -12.55 -15.63
C LYS A 34 4.83 -11.88 -14.56
N GLY A 35 4.68 -12.29 -13.29
CA GLY A 35 5.49 -11.75 -12.20
C GLY A 35 6.98 -12.05 -12.37
N LEU A 36 7.33 -13.23 -12.87
CA LEU A 36 8.72 -13.57 -13.20
C LEU A 36 9.27 -12.71 -14.34
N GLU A 37 8.48 -12.49 -15.39
CA GLU A 37 8.86 -11.63 -16.52
C GLU A 37 9.13 -10.19 -16.06
N GLU A 38 8.24 -9.61 -15.24
CA GLU A 38 8.42 -8.28 -14.65
C GLU A 38 9.69 -8.21 -13.78
N GLN A 39 9.96 -9.25 -12.98
CA GLN A 39 11.18 -9.32 -12.17
C GLN A 39 12.44 -9.36 -13.03
N LEU A 40 12.45 -10.18 -14.07
CA LEU A 40 13.60 -10.29 -14.98
C LEU A 40 13.80 -8.99 -15.76
N LEU A 41 12.72 -8.35 -16.20
CA LEU A 41 12.78 -7.04 -16.87
C LEU A 41 13.40 -5.98 -15.95
N GLY A 42 13.02 -5.94 -14.68
CA GLY A 42 13.65 -5.03 -13.70
C GLY A 42 15.16 -5.24 -13.60
N VAL A 43 15.62 -6.51 -13.55
CA VAL A 43 17.06 -6.82 -13.52
C VAL A 43 17.80 -6.37 -14.78
N VAL A 44 17.17 -6.48 -15.95
CA VAL A 44 17.76 -6.03 -17.22
C VAL A 44 17.84 -4.51 -17.27
N ILE A 45 16.75 -3.81 -16.92
CA ILE A 45 16.72 -2.34 -16.88
C ILE A 45 17.78 -1.79 -15.93
N GLY A 46 17.95 -2.37 -14.74
CA GLY A 46 18.95 -1.89 -13.80
C GLY A 46 20.40 -2.07 -14.27
N LYS A 47 20.65 -3.05 -15.15
CA LYS A 47 21.97 -3.24 -15.79
C LYS A 47 22.18 -2.32 -16.98
N GLU A 48 21.17 -2.17 -17.83
CA GLU A 48 21.31 -1.48 -19.12
C GLU A 48 21.00 0.03 -19.03
N GLN A 49 20.15 0.43 -18.08
CA GLN A 49 19.58 1.78 -17.99
C GLN A 49 19.46 2.26 -16.52
N LYS A 50 20.55 2.14 -15.76
CA LYS A 50 20.59 2.49 -14.34
C LYS A 50 20.03 3.88 -13.99
N ALA A 51 20.35 4.90 -14.78
CA ALA A 51 19.84 6.27 -14.54
C ALA A 51 18.30 6.37 -14.67
N LEU A 52 17.70 5.56 -15.54
CA LEU A 52 16.24 5.50 -15.69
C LEU A 52 15.59 4.79 -14.49
N GLU A 53 16.23 3.74 -13.98
CA GLU A 53 15.77 3.05 -12.76
C GLU A 53 15.84 3.97 -11.54
N GLU A 54 16.92 4.73 -11.37
CA GLU A 54 17.06 5.71 -10.29
C GLU A 54 15.97 6.79 -10.35
N LEU A 55 15.68 7.31 -11.56
CA LEU A 55 14.60 8.27 -11.76
C LEU A 55 13.23 7.67 -11.45
N LEU A 56 12.97 6.44 -11.92
CA LEU A 56 11.71 5.73 -11.63
C LEU A 56 11.52 5.57 -10.12
N ASN A 57 12.56 5.17 -9.39
CA ASN A 57 12.49 5.01 -7.94
C ASN A 57 12.19 6.33 -7.22
N GLN A 58 12.84 7.43 -7.62
CA GLN A 58 12.57 8.76 -7.06
C GLN A 58 11.11 9.18 -7.29
N VAL A 59 10.62 9.00 -8.52
CA VAL A 59 9.23 9.33 -8.86
C VAL A 59 8.25 8.46 -8.07
N LEU A 60 8.52 7.17 -7.90
CA LEU A 60 7.68 6.28 -7.11
C LEU A 60 7.66 6.66 -5.62
N GLU A 61 8.80 7.05 -5.05
CA GLU A 61 8.86 7.58 -3.69
C GLU A 61 8.02 8.85 -3.53
N GLU A 62 8.15 9.79 -4.47
CA GLU A 62 7.38 11.04 -4.44
C GLU A 62 5.88 10.77 -4.57
N VAL A 63 5.47 9.89 -5.49
CA VAL A 63 4.08 9.48 -5.65
C VAL A 63 3.54 8.82 -4.38
N ASN A 64 4.32 7.94 -3.74
CA ASN A 64 3.91 7.27 -2.50
C ASN A 64 3.77 8.28 -1.35
N ALA A 65 4.74 9.19 -1.19
CA ALA A 65 4.68 10.26 -0.20
C ALA A 65 3.45 11.16 -0.42
N ASN A 66 3.18 11.57 -1.66
CA ASN A 66 2.03 12.40 -2.00
C ASN A 66 0.71 11.66 -1.76
N THR A 67 0.62 10.38 -2.11
CA THR A 67 -0.57 9.56 -1.87
C THR A 67 -0.86 9.44 -0.38
N LYS A 68 0.18 9.25 0.45
CA LYS A 68 0.05 9.20 1.90
C LYS A 68 -0.42 10.54 2.47
N SER A 69 0.16 11.65 2.01
CA SER A 69 -0.25 13.00 2.43
C SER A 69 -1.70 13.30 2.05
N LEU A 70 -2.14 12.90 0.85
CA LEU A 70 -3.53 13.04 0.42
C LEU A 70 -4.50 12.28 1.33
N LEU A 71 -4.18 11.02 1.67
CA LEU A 71 -5.00 10.22 2.58
C LEU A 71 -5.08 10.86 3.98
N GLN A 72 -3.98 11.43 4.46
CA GLN A 72 -3.94 12.11 5.76
C GLN A 72 -4.77 13.40 5.75
N LEU A 73 -4.64 14.22 4.71
CA LEU A 73 -5.42 15.45 4.55
C LEU A 73 -6.92 15.15 4.43
N ASP A 74 -7.29 14.09 3.73
CA ASP A 74 -8.69 13.65 3.60
C ASP A 74 -9.26 13.19 4.94
N ALA A 75 -8.47 12.42 5.71
CA ALA A 75 -8.85 12.01 7.07
C ALA A 75 -9.00 13.21 8.01
N GLU A 76 -8.08 14.18 7.97
CA GLU A 76 -8.14 15.39 8.78
C GLU A 76 -9.36 16.26 8.42
N LEU A 77 -9.66 16.37 7.13
CA LEU A 77 -10.85 17.09 6.65
C LEU A 77 -12.13 16.42 7.17
N LEU A 78 -12.23 15.09 7.05
CA LEU A 78 -13.37 14.31 7.56
C LEU A 78 -13.52 14.45 9.09
N GLU A 79 -12.43 14.39 9.83
CA GLU A 79 -12.44 14.60 11.29
C GLU A 79 -12.98 15.98 11.63
N ARG A 80 -12.47 17.04 11.00
CA ARG A 80 -12.92 18.41 11.27
C ARG A 80 -14.38 18.66 10.88
N LEU A 81 -14.85 18.10 9.76
CA LEU A 81 -16.25 18.19 9.36
C LEU A 81 -17.20 17.48 10.34
N THR A 82 -16.75 16.38 10.95
CA THR A 82 -17.57 15.58 11.86
C THR A 82 -17.51 16.07 13.31
N SER A 83 -16.39 16.69 13.72
CA SER A 83 -16.23 17.26 15.06
C SER A 83 -16.86 18.65 15.21
N ASN A 84 -17.09 19.38 14.12
CA ASN A 84 -17.65 20.73 14.18
C ASN A 84 -19.17 20.70 14.30
N THR A 85 -19.68 20.95 15.51
CA THR A 85 -21.12 21.09 15.80
C THR A 85 -21.66 22.50 15.51
N GLY A 86 -20.83 23.43 15.01
CA GLY A 86 -21.16 24.82 14.69
C GLY A 86 -21.04 25.15 13.19
N ASN A 87 -21.28 26.42 12.84
CA ASN A 87 -21.27 26.92 11.46
C ASN A 87 -19.88 26.77 10.81
N LEU A 88 -19.80 25.97 9.75
CA LEU A 88 -18.58 25.54 9.07
C LEU A 88 -17.72 26.68 8.50
N LEU A 89 -18.32 27.86 8.26
CA LEU A 89 -17.66 29.04 7.71
C LEU A 89 -16.86 29.84 8.74
N ASP A 90 -17.02 29.58 10.04
CA ASP A 90 -16.33 30.31 11.11
C ASP A 90 -14.98 29.66 11.50
N ASP A 91 -14.66 28.51 10.91
CA ASP A 91 -13.44 27.75 11.21
C ASP A 91 -12.30 28.17 10.27
N ALA A 92 -11.59 29.23 10.67
CA ALA A 92 -10.48 29.82 9.91
C ALA A 92 -9.36 28.82 9.58
N GLU A 93 -9.19 27.77 10.39
CA GLU A 93 -8.21 26.72 10.13
C GLU A 93 -8.65 25.80 8.98
N LEU A 94 -9.95 25.54 8.84
CA LEU A 94 -10.51 24.68 7.79
C LEU A 94 -10.35 25.29 6.40
N ILE A 95 -10.48 26.62 6.29
CA ILE A 95 -10.17 27.40 5.09
C ILE A 95 -8.67 27.30 4.75
N THR A 96 -7.81 27.28 5.77
CA THR A 96 -6.34 27.20 5.58
C THR A 96 -5.92 25.82 5.08
N VAL A 97 -6.52 24.75 5.60
CA VAL A 97 -6.29 23.38 5.10
C VAL A 97 -6.80 23.24 3.67
N LEU A 98 -8.01 23.72 3.35
CA LEU A 98 -8.55 23.75 1.98
C LEU A 98 -7.65 24.52 1.00
N ALA A 99 -7.02 25.61 1.44
CA ALA A 99 -6.08 26.38 0.63
C ALA A 99 -4.75 25.64 0.39
N ASN A 100 -4.31 24.81 1.34
CA ASN A 100 -3.08 24.02 1.25
C ASN A 100 -3.25 22.70 0.48
N THR A 101 -4.48 22.19 0.33
CA THR A 101 -4.78 20.98 -0.47
C THR A 101 -4.87 21.25 -1.99
N LYS A 102 -4.49 22.45 -2.46
CA LYS A 102 -4.60 22.86 -3.87
C LYS A 102 -3.28 22.69 -4.64
#